data_AF-A0A971EHM4-F1
#
_entry.id   AF-A0A971EHM4-F1
#
_cell.length_a   1.000
_cell.length_b   1.000
_cell.length_c   1.000
_cell.angle_alpha   90.00
_cell.angle_beta   90.00
_cell.angle_gamma   90.00
#
_symmetry.space_group_name_H-M   'P 1'
#
loop_
_entity.id
_entity.type
_entity.pdbx_description
1 polymer ?
#
loop_
_entity_poly.entity_id
_entity_poly.type
_entity_poly.pdbx_seq_one_letter_code
_entity_poly.pdbx_strand_id
1 'polypeptide(L)' 'MDPKQLIQQCIQRCQTSMSEMQQAANMVTNPNAKSNLQQSAQQIQNCINMCQQAMNQI' A
#
# COMPACT_ATOMS: atom_id res chain seq x y z
N MET A 1 -16.96 2.39 16.43
CA MET A 1 -16.51 1.74 15.19
C MET A 1 -15.72 0.51 15.58
N ASP A 2 -15.97 -0.61 14.91
CA ASP A 2 -15.25 -1.86 15.17
C ASP A 2 -13.79 -1.77 14.68
N PRO A 3 -12.79 -2.17 15.48
CA PRO A 3 -11.38 -2.12 15.09
C PRO A 3 -11.07 -2.86 13.79
N LYS A 4 -11.73 -4.00 13.51
CA LYS A 4 -11.52 -4.75 12.25
C LYS A 4 -12.04 -3.95 11.08
N GLN A 5 -13.20 -3.31 11.20
CA GLN A 5 -13.72 -2.43 10.14
C GLN A 5 -12.77 -1.26 9.84
N LEU A 6 -12.17 -0.65 10.87
CA LEU A 6 -11.18 0.42 10.67
C LEU A 6 -9.93 -0.09 9.93
N ILE A 7 -9.43 -1.27 10.30
CA ILE A 7 -8.27 -1.89 9.64
C ILE A 7 -8.60 -2.29 8.20
N GLN A 8 -9.78 -2.84 7.93
CA GLN A 8 -10.22 -3.17 6.57
C GLN A 8 -10.25 -1.94 5.67
N GLN A 9 -10.81 -0.82 6.16
CA GLN A 9 -10.81 0.43 5.41
C GLN A 9 -9.38 0.98 5.18
N CYS A 10 -8.50 0.81 6.16
CA CYS A 10 -7.08 1.17 6.01
C CYS A 10 -6.42 0.34 4.90
N ILE A 11 -6.60 -0.98 4.92
CA ILE A 11 -6.08 -1.89 3.88
C ILE A 11 -6.57 -1.48 2.49
N GLN A 12 -7.87 -1.19 2.34
CA GLN A 12 -8.42 -0.76 1.04
C GLN A 12 -7.79 0.53 0.52
N ARG A 13 -7.62 1.54 1.39
CA ARG A 13 -6.94 2.79 1.01
C ARG A 13 -5.49 2.54 0.59
N CYS A 14 -4.77 1.70 1.34
CA CYS A 14 -3.41 1.31 1.00
C CYS A 14 -3.33 0.59 -0.35
N GLN A 15 -4.27 -0.32 -0.66
CA GLN A 15 -4.32 -1.00 -1.95
C GLN A 15 -4.49 -0.01 -3.11
N THR A 16 -5.35 0.99 -2.96
CA THR A 16 -5.52 2.06 -3.94
C THR A 16 -4.24 2.87 -4.11
N SER A 17 -3.65 3.36 -3.02
CA SER A 17 -2.41 4.16 -3.08
C SER A 17 -1.24 3.37 -3.67
N MET A 18 -1.13 2.06 -3.39
CA MET A 18 -0.13 1.19 -4.00
C MET A 18 -0.31 1.10 -5.52
N SER A 19 -1.54 0.91 -6.00
CA SER A 19 -1.86 0.88 -7.43
C SER A 19 -1.51 2.22 -8.11
N GLU A 20 -1.89 3.34 -7.50
CA GLU A 20 -1.56 4.68 -7.99
C GLU A 20 -0.04 4.91 -8.08
N MET A 21 0.73 4.48 -7.07
CA MET A 21 2.19 4.55 -7.11
C MET A 21 2.81 3.70 -8.22
N GLN A 22 2.30 2.49 -8.44
CA GLN A 22 2.75 1.62 -9.53
C GLN A 22 2.42 2.22 -10.90
N GLN A 23 1.24 2.81 -11.06
CA GLN A 23 0.87 3.53 -12.28
C GLN A 23 1.77 4.74 -12.51
N ALA A 24 1.97 5.58 -11.50
CA ALA A 24 2.88 6.72 -11.58
C ALA A 24 4.31 6.29 -11.96
N ALA A 25 4.81 5.18 -11.38
CA ALA A 25 6.12 4.62 -11.71
C ALA A 25 6.25 4.23 -13.20
N ASN A 26 5.16 3.83 -13.84
CA ASN A 26 5.15 3.49 -15.27
C ASN A 26 5.04 4.72 -16.18
N MET A 27 4.62 5.86 -15.66
CA MET A 27 4.49 7.12 -16.40
C MET A 27 5.74 7.99 -16.32
N VAL A 28 6.61 7.78 -15.32
CA VAL A 28 7.84 8.56 -15.14
C VAL A 28 9.00 7.99 -15.95
N THR A 29 9.74 8.88 -16.61
CA THR A 29 10.94 8.52 -17.40
C THR A 29 12.21 8.54 -16.57
N ASN A 30 12.24 9.29 -15.47
CA ASN A 30 13.39 9.35 -14.57
C ASN A 30 13.54 8.01 -13.82
N PRO A 31 14.67 7.28 -13.98
CA PRO A 31 14.84 5.95 -13.41
C PRO A 31 14.87 5.96 -11.88
N ASN A 32 15.41 7.01 -11.25
CA ASN A 32 15.42 7.14 -9.80
C ASN A 32 14.01 7.38 -9.25
N ALA A 33 13.24 8.26 -9.90
CA ALA A 33 11.84 8.49 -9.53
C ALA A 33 10.99 7.22 -9.69
N LYS A 34 11.18 6.49 -10.79
CA LYS A 34 10.55 5.19 -11.02
C LYS A 34 10.87 4.20 -9.91
N SER A 35 12.15 4.03 -9.58
CA SER A 35 12.62 3.12 -8.53
C SER A 35 12.02 3.49 -7.17
N ASN A 36 12.00 4.78 -6.82
CA ASN A 36 11.46 5.25 -5.55
C ASN A 36 9.94 4.99 -5.46
N LEU A 37 9.18 5.22 -6.53
CA LEU A 37 7.74 4.92 -6.56
C LEU A 37 7.47 3.42 -6.44
N GLN A 38 8.25 2.58 -7.11
CA GLN A 38 8.15 1.12 -6.97
C GLN A 38 8.47 0.66 -5.55
N GLN A 39 9.50 1.24 -4.93
CA GLN A 39 9.87 0.92 -3.54
C GLN A 39 8.78 1.36 -2.56
N SER A 40 8.20 2.55 -2.74
CA SER A 40 7.07 3.02 -1.92
C SER A 40 5.86 2.10 -2.03
N ALA A 41 5.51 1.64 -3.24
CA ALA A 41 4.46 0.65 -3.43
C ALA A 41 4.74 -0.66 -2.67
N GLN A 42 6.00 -1.14 -2.69
CA GLN A 42 6.41 -2.33 -1.94
C GLN A 42 6.28 -2.15 -0.42
N GLN A 43 6.61 -0.96 0.10
CA GLN A 43 6.43 -0.66 1.53
C GLN A 43 4.95 -0.66 1.92
N ILE A 44 4.07 -0.14 1.06
CA ILE A 44 2.62 -0.20 1.28
C ILE A 44 2.13 -1.66 1.30
N GLN A 45 2.64 -2.52 0.41
CA GLN A 45 2.31 -3.94 0.44
C GLN A 45 2.71 -4.60 1.77
N ASN A 46 3.88 -4.27 2.31
CA ASN A 46 4.31 -4.77 3.63
C ASN A 46 3.39 -4.28 4.75
N CYS A 47 2.97 -3.01 4.70
CA CYS A 47 2.00 -2.44 5.63
C CYS A 47 0.66 -3.20 5.59
N ILE A 48 0.13 -3.46 4.39
CA ILE A 48 -1.10 -4.26 4.20
C ILE A 48 -0.96 -5.64 4.84
N ASN A 49 0.16 -6.34 4.62
CA ASN A 49 0.38 -7.66 5.19
C ASN A 49 0.39 -7.63 6.72
N MET A 50 1.04 -6.64 7.32
CA MET A 50 1.02 -6.44 8.78
C MET A 50 -0.38 -6.14 9.31
N CYS A 51 -1.15 -5.29 8.62
CA CYS A 51 -2.53 -4.99 8.98
C CYS A 51 -3.42 -6.23 8.92
N GLN A 52 -3.25 -7.08 7.90
CA GLN A 52 -3.99 -8.35 7.78
C GLN A 52 -3.63 -9.32 8.92
N GLN A 53 -2.35 -9.43 9.26
CA GLN A 53 -1.90 -10.25 10.39
C GLN A 53 -2.46 -9.75 11.72
N ALA A 54 -2.46 -8.44 11.96
CA ALA A 54 -3.03 -7.84 13.16
C ALA A 54 -4.55 -8.06 13.22
N MET A 55 -5.26 -7.90 12.10
CA MET A 55 -6.71 -8.12 12.02
C MET A 55 -7.12 -9.56 12.35
N ASN A 56 -6.26 -10.55 12.07
CA ASN A 56 -6.49 -11.95 12.42
C ASN A 56 -6.28 -12.27 13.91
N GLN A 57 -5.68 -11.35 14.67
CA GLN A 57 -5.40 -11.50 16.11
C GLN A 57 -6.39 -10.71 16.99
N ILE A 58 -7.22 -9.87 16.37
CA ILE A 58 -8.32 -9.13 16.99
C ILE A 58 -9.62 -9.88 16.64
#